data_AF-A0A4Y7U5R6-F1
#
_entry.id   AF-A0A4Y7U5R6-F1
#
_cell.length_a   1.000
_cell.length_b   1.000
_cell.length_c   1.000
_cell.angle_alpha   90.00
_cell.angle_beta   90.00
_cell.angle_gamma   90.00
#
_symmetry.space_group_name_H-M   'P 1'
#
loop_
_entity.id
_entity.type
_entity.pdbx_description
1 polymer ?
#
loop_
_entity_poly.entity_id
_entity_poly.type
_entity_poly.pdbx_seq_one_letter_code
_entity_poly.pdbx_strand_id
1 'polypeptide(L)' 'MNLQKIAITAFSSISPLGNNAEEVWKNYLNNQHCFTKQFLDQQDTSVAALSADSEQLVTAVRESDSKYKFLDDSVL' A
#
# COMPACT_ATOMS: atom_id res chain seq x y z
N MET A 1 -8.30 40.06 -6.40
CA MET A 1 -8.25 38.87 -5.52
C MET A 1 -6.92 38.18 -5.78
N ASN A 2 -6.09 38.00 -4.75
CA ASN A 2 -4.84 37.25 -4.86
C ASN A 2 -5.18 35.77 -4.64
N LEU A 3 -5.02 34.92 -5.66
CA LEU A 3 -5.35 33.51 -5.56
C LEU A 3 -4.24 32.82 -4.74
N GLN A 4 -4.56 32.44 -3.50
CA GLN A 4 -3.61 31.75 -2.64
C GLN A 4 -3.35 30.35 -3.23
N LYS A 5 -2.09 30.08 -3.60
CA LYS A 5 -1.72 28.80 -4.20
C LYS A 5 -1.62 27.73 -3.12
N ILE A 6 -2.33 26.64 -3.33
CA ILE A 6 -2.19 25.41 -2.54
C ILE A 6 -1.27 24.48 -3.33
N ALA A 7 -0.22 23.99 -2.68
CA ALA A 7 0.71 23.04 -3.26
C ALA A 7 0.70 21.75 -2.45
N ILE A 8 0.78 20.61 -3.14
CA ILE A 8 1.07 19.32 -2.52
C ILE A 8 2.57 19.31 -2.25
N THR A 9 2.96 19.30 -0.97
CA THR A 9 4.38 19.30 -0.57
C THR A 9 4.92 17.90 -0.32
N ALA A 10 4.04 16.91 -0.14
CA ALA A 10 4.40 15.50 0.01
C ALA A 10 3.21 14.61 -0.34
N PHE A 11 3.50 13.38 -0.76
CA PHE A 11 2.54 12.29 -0.85
C PHE A 11 3.25 10.97 -0.55
N SER A 12 2.52 10.01 -0.01
CA SER A 12 2.95 8.63 0.18
C SER A 12 1.77 7.71 -0.05
N SER A 13 2.06 6.49 -0.48
CA SER A 13 1.05 5.45 -0.69
C SER A 13 1.71 4.09 -0.52
N ILE A 14 0.94 3.12 -0.01
CA ILE A 14 1.33 1.72 0.09
C ILE A 14 0.22 0.90 -0.57
N SER A 15 0.58 0.11 -1.58
CA SER A 15 -0.37 -0.63 -2.38
C SER A 15 0.32 -1.77 -3.12
N PRO A 16 -0.42 -2.64 -3.81
CA PRO A 16 0.14 -3.67 -4.70
C PRO A 16 0.95 -3.10 -5.87
N LEU A 17 0.77 -1.81 -6.20
CA LEU A 17 1.61 -1.11 -7.18
C LEU A 17 2.99 -0.72 -6.61
N GLY A 18 3.16 -0.74 -5.29
CA GLY A 18 4.39 -0.38 -4.61
C GLY A 18 4.17 0.53 -3.41
N ASN A 19 5.26 0.75 -2.66
CA ASN A 19 5.28 1.60 -1.46
C ASN A 19 6.09 2.90 -1.62
N ASN A 20 6.61 3.15 -2.83
CA ASN A 20 7.34 4.36 -3.17
C ASN A 20 6.97 4.80 -4.60
N ALA A 21 7.22 6.07 -4.91
CA ALA A 21 6.79 6.69 -6.16
C ALA A 21 7.41 6.02 -7.41
N GLU A 22 8.66 5.55 -7.33
CA GLU A 22 9.35 4.91 -8.45
C GLU A 22 8.70 3.57 -8.79
N GLU A 23 8.47 2.72 -7.79
CA GLU A 23 7.84 1.42 -7.96
C GLU A 23 6.40 1.56 -8.47
N VAL A 24 5.63 2.46 -7.87
CA VAL A 24 4.25 2.74 -8.29
C VAL A 24 4.21 3.18 -9.75
N TRP A 25 5.10 4.09 -10.16
CA TRP A 25 5.14 4.56 -11.54
C TRP A 25 5.56 3.47 -12.52
N LYS A 26 6.56 2.67 -12.15
CA LYS A 26 7.03 1.52 -12.95
C LYS A 26 5.92 0.50 -13.16
N ASN A 27 5.22 0.10 -12.10
CA ASN A 27 4.15 -0.89 -12.18
C ASN A 27 2.90 -0.33 -12.87
N TYR A 28 2.59 0.94 -12.68
CA TYR A 28 1.48 1.60 -13.38
C TYR A 28 1.67 1.63 -14.90
N LEU A 29 2.90 1.87 -15.38
CA LEU A 29 3.22 1.86 -16.81
C LEU A 29 3.39 0.44 -17.39
N ASN A 30 3.42 -0.59 -16.53
CA ASN A 30 3.44 -1.97 -16.97
C ASN A 30 2.02 -2.41 -17.37
N ASN A 31 1.88 -3.04 -18.54
CA ASN A 31 0.59 -3.58 -19.00
C ASN A 31 0.17 -4.87 -18.28
N GLN A 32 0.92 -5.30 -17.26
CA GLN A 32 0.61 -6.45 -16.41
C GLN A 32 -0.06 -6.00 -15.11
N HIS A 33 -0.98 -6.82 -14.61
CA HIS A 33 -1.61 -6.57 -13.32
C HIS A 33 -0.69 -6.97 -12.14
N CYS A 34 -0.91 -6.36 -10.99
CA CYS A 34 -0.28 -6.76 -9.72
C CYS A 34 -1.09 -7.81 -8.93
N PHE A 35 -2.11 -8.42 -9.53
CA PHE A 35 -2.85 -9.51 -8.89
C PHE A 35 -1.98 -10.77 -8.77
N THR A 36 -2.09 -11.40 -7.61
CA THR A 36 -1.53 -12.72 -7.30
C THR A 36 -2.68 -13.66 -6.94
N LYS A 37 -2.43 -14.97 -6.90
CA LYS A 37 -3.39 -15.95 -6.39
C LYS A 37 -3.07 -16.30 -4.95
N GLN A 38 -4.09 -16.31 -4.11
CA GLN A 38 -4.02 -16.81 -2.75
C GLN A 38 -5.15 -17.80 -2.49
N PHE A 39 -4.88 -18.84 -1.70
CA PHE A 39 -5.90 -19.81 -1.34
C PHE A 39 -6.73 -19.27 -0.18
N LEU A 40 -7.94 -18.80 -0.47
CA LEU A 40 -8.88 -18.16 0.46
C LEU A 40 -10.25 -18.80 0.28
N ASP A 41 -10.98 -19.04 1.38
CA ASP A 41 -12.33 -19.62 1.34
C ASP A 41 -12.45 -20.92 0.53
N GLN A 42 -11.45 -21.80 0.65
CA GLN A 42 -11.35 -23.08 -0.05
C GLN A 42 -11.22 -22.98 -1.58
N GLN A 43 -10.78 -21.82 -2.10
CA GLN A 43 -10.56 -21.60 -3.53
C GLN A 43 -9.34 -20.70 -3.81
N ASP A 44 -8.76 -20.87 -5.00
CA ASP A 44 -7.76 -19.93 -5.51
C ASP A 44 -8.44 -18.60 -5.87
N THR A 45 -8.16 -17.56 -5.09
CA THR A 45 -8.73 -16.22 -5.25
C THR A 45 -7.66 -15.25 -5.75
N SER A 46 -8.00 -14.47 -6.78
CA SER A 46 -7.15 -13.39 -7.25
C SER A 46 -7.20 -12.21 -6.28
N VAL A 47 -6.05 -11.79 -5.77
CA VAL A 47 -5.93 -10.70 -4.80
C VAL A 47 -4.80 -9.75 -5.18
N ALA A 48 -4.96 -8.48 -4.86
CA ALA A 48 -3.89 -7.50 -4.99
C ALA A 48 -3.27 -7.35 -3.60
N ALA A 49 -2.39 -8.30 -3.25
CA ALA A 49 -1.71 -8.32 -1.97
C ALA A 49 -0.59 -7.28 -1.93
N LEU A 50 -0.26 -6.81 -0.73
CA LEU A 50 0.95 -6.02 -0.52
C LEU A 50 2.19 -6.89 -0.80
N SER A 51 3.29 -6.24 -1.19
CA SER A 51 4.58 -6.93 -1.26
C SER A 51 5.08 -7.27 0.15
N ALA A 52 5.95 -8.28 0.27
CA ALA A 52 6.55 -8.65 1.56
C ALA A 52 7.25 -7.45 2.24
N ASP A 53 7.93 -6.61 1.47
CA ASP A 53 8.56 -5.38 1.97
C ASP A 53 7.52 -4.38 2.51
N SER A 54 6.37 -4.28 1.85
CA SER A 54 5.27 -3.42 2.29
C SER A 54 4.60 -3.95 3.56
N GLU A 55 4.41 -5.26 3.69
CA GLU A 55 3.90 -5.89 4.91
C GLU A 55 4.83 -5.66 6.11
N GLN A 56 6.15 -5.67 5.88
CA GLN A 56 7.14 -5.34 6.91
C GLN A 56 7.03 -3.88 7.38
N LEU A 57 6.77 -2.94 6.46
CA LEU A 57 6.53 -1.54 6.83
C LEU A 57 5.28 -1.39 7.70
N VAL A 58 4.18 -2.05 7.34
CA VAL A 58 2.93 -2.05 8.14
C VAL A 58 3.18 -2.66 9.52
N THR A 59 3.94 -3.75 9.59
CA THR A 59 4.33 -4.37 10.86
C THR A 59 5.15 -3.41 11.73
N ALA A 60 6.11 -2.70 11.14
CA ALA A 60 6.89 -1.70 11.86
C ALA A 60 6.02 -0.55 12.40
N VAL A 61 5.01 -0.12 11.64
CA VAL A 61 4.02 0.87 12.13
C VAL A 61 3.22 0.30 13.30
N ARG A 62 2.71 -0.94 13.19
CA ARG A 62 1.98 -1.62 14.26
C ARG A 62 2.78 -1.73 15.56
N GLU A 63 4.09 -1.97 15.46
CA GLU A 63 5.00 -2.10 16.61
C GLU A 63 5.48 -0.75 17.16
N SER A 64 5.38 0.34 16.39
CA SER A 64 5.89 1.66 16.78
C SER A 64 5.16 2.30 17.96
N ASP A 65 3.87 1.95 18.17
CA ASP A 65 3.05 2.50 19.26
C ASP A 65 1.99 1.47 19.69
N SER A 66 1.84 1.31 20.99
CA SER A 66 0.84 0.44 21.62
C SER A 66 -0.60 0.64 21.12
N LYS A 67 -0.97 1.86 20.70
CA LYS A 67 -2.32 2.15 20.20
C LYS A 67 -2.62 1.48 18.85
N TYR A 68 -1.60 1.13 18.07
CA TYR A 68 -1.75 0.47 16.77
C TYR A 68 -1.80 -1.05 16.89
N LYS A 69 -1.37 -1.62 18.01
CA LYS A 69 -1.21 -3.07 18.21
C LYS A 69 -2.43 -3.90 17.82
N PHE A 70 -3.63 -3.40 18.12
CA PHE A 70 -4.90 -4.11 17.92
C PHE A 70 -5.76 -3.57 16.78
N LEU A 71 -5.21 -2.69 15.94
CA LEU A 71 -5.92 -2.22 14.76
C LEU A 71 -6.03 -3.33 13.71
N ASP A 72 -7.13 -3.32 12.98
CA ASP A 72 -7.30 -4.19 11.82
C ASP A 72 -6.28 -3.82 10.72
N ASP A 73 -5.81 -4.80 9.94
CA ASP A 73 -4.82 -4.55 8.88
C ASP A 73 -5.35 -3.59 7.80
N SER A 74 -6.67 -3.49 7.61
CA SER A 74 -7.26 -2.57 6.63
C SER A 74 -7.18 -1.09 7.03
N VAL A 75 -6.88 -0.79 8.31
CA VAL A 75 -6.81 0.58 8.84
C VAL A 75 -5.41 0.98 9.32
N LEU A 76 -4.42 0.12 9.10
CA LEU A 76 -3.03 0.28 9.53
C LEU A 76 -2.12 0.61 8.35
#